data_AF-A0A2K0US43-F1
#
_entry.id   AF-A0A2K0US43-F1
#
_cell.length_a   1.000
_cell.length_b   1.000
_cell.length_c   1.000
_cell.angle_alpha   90.00
_cell.angle_beta   90.00
_cell.angle_gamma   90.00
#
_symmetry.space_group_name_H-M   'P 1'
#
loop_
_entity.id
_entity.type
_entity.pdbx_description
1 polymer ?
#
loop_
_entity_poly.entity_id
_entity_poly.type
_entity_poly.pdbx_seq_one_letter_code
_entity_poly.pdbx_strand_id
1 'polypeptide(L)'
;MSFLSDGGFEPLQLRYLHNLTIDHMESQWKNTKDKMRIEISQSTWALMVVDFQGVLGPDEVQLCFSSPFNDGFEQRYDLEGFDVIVARCPAHLPSDIQKVKAVFKPELRHLKDVVVFPFTGQEPLAGKLSGGDYDGDRAWICWDSDIVDNFRNAEVP
;
A
#
# COMPACT_ATOMS: atom_id res chain seq x y z
N MET A 1 21.30 -3.68 19.92
CA MET A 1 21.34 -2.39 20.64
C MET A 1 20.55 -2.39 21.95
N SER A 2 19.44 -3.14 22.07
CA SER A 2 18.63 -3.19 23.31
C SER A 2 19.42 -3.56 24.57
N PHE A 3 20.21 -4.64 24.56
CA PHE A 3 20.90 -5.16 25.76
C PHE A 3 21.69 -4.13 26.57
N LEU A 4 22.49 -3.27 25.91
CA LEU A 4 23.27 -2.24 26.61
C LEU A 4 22.37 -1.11 27.13
N SER A 5 21.34 -0.75 26.38
CA SER A 5 20.38 0.29 26.79
C SER A 5 19.53 -0.19 27.98
N ASP A 6 19.07 -1.45 27.94
CA ASP A 6 18.33 -2.11 29.02
C ASP A 6 19.18 -2.28 30.28
N GLY A 7 20.50 -2.42 30.11
CA GLY A 7 21.49 -2.41 31.19
C GLY A 7 21.77 -1.03 31.79
N GLY A 8 21.10 0.03 31.32
CA GLY A 8 21.26 1.40 31.81
C GLY A 8 22.39 2.19 31.16
N PHE A 9 23.04 1.67 30.11
CA PHE A 9 24.04 2.43 29.37
C PHE A 9 23.37 3.39 28.39
N GLU A 10 23.72 4.67 28.48
CA GLU A 10 23.19 5.69 27.56
C GLU A 10 24.09 5.88 26.33
N PRO A 11 23.52 5.98 25.11
CA PRO A 11 24.28 6.21 23.88
C PRO A 11 25.10 7.50 23.88
N LEU A 12 24.68 8.51 24.64
CA LEU A 12 25.37 9.81 24.75
C LEU A 12 26.53 9.77 25.73
N GLN A 13 26.52 8.84 26.68
CA GLN A 13 27.56 8.72 27.72
C GLN A 13 28.61 7.66 27.34
N LEU A 14 28.19 6.57 26.69
CA LEU A 14 29.07 5.47 26.31
C LEU A 14 29.43 5.55 24.82
N ARG A 15 30.67 5.95 24.52
CA ARG A 15 31.19 6.07 23.14
C ARG A 15 31.02 4.80 22.29
N TYR A 16 31.11 3.62 22.90
CA TYR A 16 30.89 2.37 22.18
C TYR A 16 29.45 2.24 21.67
N LEU A 17 28.47 2.54 22.52
CA LEU A 17 27.06 2.54 22.13
C LEU A 17 26.75 3.67 21.14
N HIS A 18 27.38 4.84 21.31
CA HIS A 18 27.31 5.94 20.34
C HIS A 18 27.70 5.47 18.93
N ASN A 19 28.89 4.90 18.79
CA ASN A 19 29.41 4.44 17.49
C ASN A 19 28.51 3.38 16.88
N LEU A 20 28.05 2.39 17.67
CA LEU A 20 27.10 1.38 17.19
C LEU A 20 25.80 1.99 16.65
N THR A 21 25.31 3.07 17.28
CA THR A 21 24.09 3.76 16.84
C THR A 21 24.33 4.49 15.52
N ILE A 22 25.47 5.18 15.37
CA ILE A 22 25.87 5.86 14.13
C ILE A 22 26.04 4.86 12.99
N ASP A 23 26.80 3.78 13.21
CA ASP A 23 27.02 2.73 12.21
C ASP A 23 25.69 2.11 11.74
N HIS A 24 24.74 1.93 12.67
CA HIS A 24 23.40 1.46 12.34
C HIS A 24 22.64 2.47 11.47
N MET A 25 22.64 3.76 11.82
CA MET A 25 21.99 4.80 11.03
C MET A 25 22.59 4.92 9.63
N GLU A 26 23.93 4.90 9.52
CA GLU A 26 24.62 4.93 8.22
C GLU A 26 24.26 3.71 7.36
N SER A 27 24.16 2.53 7.96
CA SER A 27 23.72 1.32 7.27
C SER A 27 22.29 1.44 6.74
N GLN A 28 21.37 1.99 7.53
CA GLN A 28 19.99 2.25 7.08
C GLN A 28 19.95 3.26 5.94
N TRP A 29 20.68 4.39 6.06
CA TRP A 29 20.74 5.40 4.99
C TRP A 29 21.31 4.85 3.70
N LYS A 30 22.38 4.06 3.78
CA LYS A 30 22.95 3.40 2.61
C LYS A 30 21.94 2.46 1.96
N ASN A 31 21.25 1.64 2.74
CA ASN A 31 20.22 0.73 2.25
C ASN A 31 19.03 1.48 1.60
N THR A 32 18.56 2.57 2.20
CA THR A 32 17.49 3.41 1.63
C THR A 32 17.95 4.07 0.34
N LYS A 33 19.19 4.56 0.28
CA LYS A 33 19.79 5.14 -0.93
C LYS A 33 19.93 4.12 -2.05
N ASP A 34 20.48 2.94 -1.75
CA ASP A 34 20.77 1.91 -2.75
C ASP A 34 19.47 1.28 -3.29
N LYS A 35 18.45 1.11 -2.45
CA LYS A 35 17.16 0.52 -2.85
C LYS A 35 16.11 1.55 -3.26
N MET A 36 16.38 2.84 -3.10
CA MET A 36 15.43 3.94 -3.31
C MET A 36 14.04 3.67 -2.70
N ARG A 37 14.02 3.13 -1.48
CA ARG A 37 12.76 2.83 -0.76
C ARG A 37 12.23 4.10 -0.10
N ILE A 38 11.46 4.87 -0.87
CA ILE A 38 10.73 6.03 -0.36
C ILE A 38 9.48 5.51 0.37
N GLU A 39 9.36 5.86 1.65
CA GLU A 39 8.20 5.51 2.45
C GLU A 39 7.03 6.44 2.11
N ILE A 40 5.87 5.85 1.81
CA ILE A 40 4.61 6.56 1.58
C ILE A 40 3.63 6.03 2.63
N SER A 41 3.34 6.85 3.64
CA SER A 41 2.52 6.47 4.78
C SER A 41 1.08 6.12 4.38
N GLN A 42 0.55 6.79 3.35
CA GLN A 42 -0.78 6.55 2.77
C GLN A 42 -0.74 5.47 1.67
N SER A 43 0.03 4.40 1.89
CA SER A 43 0.07 3.26 0.98
C SER A 43 0.21 1.93 1.71
N THR A 44 -0.28 0.86 1.09
CA THR A 44 -0.16 -0.50 1.64
C THR A 44 -0.15 -1.55 0.54
N TRP A 45 0.14 -2.79 0.93
CA TRP A 45 -0.02 -3.97 0.08
C TRP A 45 -1.17 -4.81 0.61
N ALA A 46 -2.14 -5.14 -0.24
CA ALA A 46 -3.26 -6.01 0.11
C ALA A 46 -3.41 -7.13 -0.92
N LEU A 47 -3.91 -8.28 -0.47
CA LEU A 47 -4.27 -9.39 -1.36
C LEU A 47 -5.45 -8.98 -2.22
N MET A 48 -5.39 -9.30 -3.51
CA MET A 48 -6.48 -9.04 -4.44
C MET A 48 -7.53 -10.14 -4.31
N VAL A 49 -8.78 -9.74 -4.16
CA VAL A 49 -9.95 -10.65 -4.20
C VAL A 49 -11.00 -10.06 -5.14
N VAL A 50 -11.87 -10.91 -5.67
CA VAL A 50 -12.95 -10.49 -6.56
C VAL A 50 -14.27 -10.37 -5.79
N ASP A 51 -15.07 -9.38 -6.17
CA ASP A 51 -16.44 -9.21 -5.68
C ASP A 51 -17.39 -10.24 -6.31
N PHE A 52 -17.61 -11.35 -5.61
CA PHE A 52 -18.60 -12.36 -6.02
C PHE A 52 -20.06 -11.95 -5.78
N GLN A 53 -20.32 -10.86 -5.05
CA GLN A 53 -21.69 -10.39 -4.76
C GLN A 53 -22.19 -9.39 -5.80
N GLY A 54 -21.28 -8.72 -6.50
CA GLY A 54 -21.58 -7.82 -7.59
C GLY A 54 -22.14 -6.47 -7.16
N VAL A 55 -21.62 -5.96 -6.06
CA VAL A 55 -22.02 -4.69 -5.44
C VAL A 55 -21.09 -3.53 -5.84
N LEU A 56 -19.87 -3.83 -6.27
CA LEU A 56 -18.90 -2.85 -6.79
C LEU A 56 -19.20 -2.56 -8.27
N GLY A 57 -19.21 -1.28 -8.62
CA GLY A 57 -19.29 -0.83 -10.02
C GLY A 57 -17.95 -0.94 -10.77
N PRO A 58 -17.94 -0.69 -12.09
CA PRO A 58 -16.69 -0.57 -12.84
C PRO A 58 -15.80 0.52 -12.23
N ASP A 59 -14.50 0.23 -12.12
CA ASP A 59 -13.48 1.12 -11.52
C ASP A 59 -13.73 1.51 -10.05
N GLU A 60 -14.59 0.76 -9.34
CA GLU A 60 -14.75 0.84 -7.88
C GLU A 60 -14.01 -0.30 -7.17
N VAL A 61 -13.28 0.03 -6.11
CA VAL A 61 -12.62 -0.96 -5.24
C VAL A 61 -12.99 -0.74 -3.78
N GLN A 62 -12.89 -1.79 -2.98
CA GLN A 62 -13.07 -1.68 -1.53
C GLN A 62 -11.86 -2.25 -0.80
N LEU A 63 -11.32 -1.47 0.15
CA LEU A 63 -10.34 -1.94 1.11
C LEU A 63 -10.83 -1.57 2.51
N CYS A 64 -10.93 -2.57 3.39
CA CYS A 64 -11.24 -2.39 4.79
C CYS A 64 -10.13 -3.01 5.64
N PHE A 65 -9.76 -2.35 6.72
CA PHE A 65 -8.73 -2.80 7.64
C PHE A 65 -9.34 -3.51 8.85
N SER A 66 -8.67 -4.56 9.33
CA SER A 66 -9.09 -5.26 10.55
C SER A 66 -8.84 -4.45 11.83
N SER A 67 -7.82 -3.60 11.79
CA SER A 67 -7.41 -2.66 12.84
C SER A 67 -7.23 -1.27 12.24
N PRO A 68 -7.32 -0.19 13.02
CA PRO A 68 -7.17 1.15 12.48
C PRO A 68 -5.79 1.32 11.85
N PHE A 69 -5.77 1.61 10.55
CA PHE A 69 -4.54 1.90 9.82
C PHE A 69 -4.13 3.34 10.13
N ASN A 70 -2.92 3.52 10.67
CA ASN A 70 -2.36 4.84 10.92
C ASN A 70 -1.58 5.30 9.68
N ASP A 71 -2.14 6.27 8.97
CA ASP A 71 -1.53 6.83 7.76
C ASP A 71 -0.59 8.03 8.05
N GLY A 72 -0.29 8.28 9.32
CA GLY A 72 0.51 9.41 9.80
C GLY A 72 -0.32 10.64 10.15
N PHE A 73 -1.53 10.77 9.62
CA PHE A 73 -2.45 11.88 9.89
C PHE A 73 -3.63 11.42 10.74
N GLU A 74 -4.28 10.33 10.33
CA GLU A 74 -5.49 9.81 10.93
C GLU A 74 -5.47 8.28 11.00
N GLN A 75 -6.32 7.75 11.89
CA GLN A 75 -6.59 6.33 11.98
C GLN A 75 -7.84 5.99 11.16
N ARG A 76 -7.70 5.14 10.15
CA ARG A 76 -8.78 4.79 9.21
C ARG A 76 -9.08 3.29 9.25
N TYR A 77 -10.36 2.93 9.10
CA TYR A 77 -10.80 1.54 8.94
C TYR A 77 -11.11 1.16 7.50
N ASP A 78 -11.27 2.15 6.62
CA ASP A 78 -11.57 1.98 5.21
C ASP A 78 -11.09 3.24 4.46
N LEU A 79 -11.20 3.19 3.14
CA LEU A 79 -10.77 4.26 2.23
C LEU A 79 -11.96 4.91 1.50
N GLU A 80 -13.16 4.92 2.10
CA GLU A 80 -14.34 5.48 1.43
C GLU A 80 -14.11 6.94 1.00
N GLY A 81 -14.43 7.23 -0.26
CA GLY A 81 -14.40 8.58 -0.81
C GLY A 81 -13.06 9.03 -1.37
N PHE A 82 -12.01 8.21 -1.24
CA PHE A 82 -10.71 8.48 -1.86
C PHE A 82 -10.67 7.97 -3.31
N ASP A 83 -10.00 8.73 -4.16
CA ASP A 83 -9.39 8.12 -5.33
C ASP A 83 -8.12 7.40 -4.88
N VAL A 84 -7.85 6.22 -5.44
CA VAL A 84 -6.68 5.42 -5.09
C VAL A 84 -5.99 4.92 -6.35
N ILE A 85 -4.66 4.78 -6.26
CA ILE A 85 -3.88 4.08 -7.26
C ILE A 85 -3.72 2.62 -6.81
N VAL A 86 -4.00 1.70 -7.71
CA VAL A 86 -3.69 0.27 -7.59
C VAL A 86 -2.63 -0.10 -8.60
N ALA A 87 -1.64 -0.89 -8.19
CA ALA A 87 -0.58 -1.39 -9.05
C ALA A 87 -0.11 -2.76 -8.59
N ARG A 88 0.47 -3.53 -9.51
CA ARG A 88 1.24 -4.74 -9.17
C ARG A 88 2.72 -4.49 -9.44
N CYS A 89 3.59 -5.18 -8.70
CA CYS A 89 5.02 -5.14 -8.96
C CYS A 89 5.46 -6.44 -9.67
N PRO A 90 6.16 -6.37 -10.80
CA PRO A 90 6.61 -5.14 -11.49
C PRO A 90 5.50 -4.47 -12.32
N ALA A 91 5.57 -3.14 -12.47
CA ALA A 91 4.76 -2.37 -13.42
C ALA A 91 5.66 -1.92 -14.59
N HIS A 92 5.35 -2.36 -15.80
CA HIS A 92 6.15 -2.14 -17.00
C HIS A 92 5.47 -1.19 -17.99
N LEU A 93 4.16 -1.33 -18.16
CA LEU A 93 3.35 -0.50 -19.04
C LEU A 93 2.79 0.69 -18.28
N PRO A 94 2.53 1.83 -18.95
CA PRO A 94 1.80 2.95 -18.35
C PRO A 94 0.43 2.55 -17.81
N SER A 95 -0.20 1.52 -18.39
CA SER A 95 -1.49 0.97 -17.97
C SER A 95 -1.39 0.00 -16.78
N ASP A 96 -0.20 -0.46 -16.38
CA ASP A 96 -0.06 -1.42 -15.26
C ASP A 96 -0.40 -0.81 -13.90
N ILE A 97 -0.51 0.52 -13.86
CA ILE A 97 -0.94 1.31 -12.72
C ILE A 97 -2.29 1.92 -13.08
N GLN A 98 -3.30 1.72 -12.24
CA GLN A 98 -4.66 2.19 -12.48
C GLN A 98 -5.14 3.04 -11.30
N LYS A 99 -5.67 4.22 -11.59
CA LYS A 99 -6.44 5.06 -10.67
C LYS A 99 -7.90 4.62 -10.71
N VAL A 100 -8.44 4.31 -9.54
CA VAL A 100 -9.79 3.79 -9.29
C VAL A 100 -10.38 4.48 -8.07
N LYS A 101 -11.69 4.33 -7.86
CA LYS A 101 -12.37 4.94 -6.72
C LYS A 101 -12.51 3.95 -5.58
N ALA A 102 -12.09 4.33 -4.38
CA ALA A 102 -12.36 3.56 -3.18
C ALA A 102 -13.75 3.87 -2.64
N VAL A 103 -14.57 2.82 -2.53
CA VAL A 103 -15.96 2.89 -2.05
C VAL A 103 -16.17 1.89 -0.94
N PHE A 104 -17.12 2.20 -0.06
CA PHE A 104 -17.53 1.29 1.00
C PHE A 104 -18.91 0.69 0.67
N LYS A 105 -18.94 -0.64 0.53
CA LYS A 105 -20.16 -1.45 0.40
C LYS A 105 -20.35 -2.24 1.70
N PRO A 106 -21.45 -1.99 2.45
CA PRO A 106 -21.74 -2.71 3.70
C PRO A 106 -21.75 -4.23 3.56
N GLU A 107 -22.14 -4.75 2.39
CA GLU A 107 -22.20 -6.16 2.03
C GLU A 107 -20.82 -6.84 2.13
N LEU A 108 -19.77 -6.10 1.74
CA LEU A 108 -18.38 -6.56 1.73
C LEU A 108 -17.62 -6.23 3.03
N ARG A 109 -18.25 -5.61 4.04
CA ARG A 109 -17.59 -5.19 5.31
C ARG A 109 -16.86 -6.32 6.04
N HIS A 110 -17.27 -7.57 5.83
CA HIS A 110 -16.66 -8.74 6.44
C HIS A 110 -15.29 -9.09 5.82
N LEU A 111 -15.00 -8.62 4.60
CA LEU A 111 -13.72 -8.75 3.93
C LEU A 111 -12.78 -7.66 4.45
N LYS A 112 -11.74 -8.09 5.17
CA LYS A 112 -10.76 -7.22 5.84
C LYS A 112 -9.36 -7.60 5.42
N ASP A 113 -8.47 -6.61 5.36
CA ASP A 113 -7.06 -6.72 4.96
C ASP A 113 -6.85 -7.27 3.53
N VAL A 114 -7.90 -7.16 2.71
CA VAL A 114 -7.91 -7.55 1.29
C VAL A 114 -8.53 -6.42 0.47
N VAL A 115 -8.04 -6.24 -0.75
CA VAL A 115 -8.65 -5.32 -1.70
C VAL A 115 -9.61 -6.08 -2.59
N VAL A 116 -10.87 -5.65 -2.58
CA VAL A 116 -11.94 -6.24 -3.37
C VAL A 116 -12.05 -5.48 -4.67
N PHE A 117 -11.85 -6.19 -5.78
CA PHE A 117 -11.98 -5.69 -7.14
C PHE A 117 -13.35 -6.06 -7.72
N PRO A 118 -13.89 -5.22 -8.62
CA PRO A 118 -15.20 -5.46 -9.19
C PRO A 118 -15.15 -6.65 -10.15
N PHE A 119 -16.20 -7.48 -10.14
CA PHE A 119 -16.38 -8.47 -11.20
C PHE A 119 -16.94 -7.84 -12.48
N THR A 120 -17.53 -6.64 -12.38
CA THR A 120 -18.10 -5.90 -13.51
C THR A 120 -17.04 -5.10 -14.25
N GLY A 121 -17.17 -5.03 -15.58
CA GLY A 121 -16.27 -4.30 -16.45
C GLY A 121 -16.10 -5.03 -17.78
N GLN A 122 -15.41 -4.41 -18.75
CA GLN A 122 -15.01 -5.13 -19.96
C GLN A 122 -13.84 -6.07 -19.69
N GLU A 123 -12.92 -5.66 -18.82
CA GLU A 123 -11.73 -6.40 -18.45
C GLU A 123 -11.55 -6.41 -16.93
N PRO A 124 -11.08 -7.52 -16.34
CA PRO A 124 -10.83 -7.59 -14.91
C PRO A 124 -9.72 -6.62 -14.51
N LEU A 125 -9.92 -5.87 -13.42
CA LEU A 125 -8.95 -4.89 -12.96
C LEU A 125 -7.58 -5.52 -12.68
N ALA A 126 -7.54 -6.72 -12.08
CA ALA A 126 -6.28 -7.46 -11.86
C ALA A 126 -5.52 -7.72 -13.17
N GLY A 127 -6.23 -8.03 -14.27
CA GLY A 127 -5.63 -8.23 -15.58
C GLY A 127 -4.96 -6.97 -16.13
N LYS A 128 -5.51 -5.78 -15.82
CA LYS A 128 -4.87 -4.50 -16.18
C LYS A 128 -3.57 -4.25 -15.41
N LEU A 129 -3.39 -4.87 -14.24
CA LEU A 129 -2.21 -4.67 -13.38
C LEU A 129 -1.07 -5.64 -13.76
N SER A 130 -0.44 -5.38 -14.92
CA SER A 130 0.62 -6.22 -15.48
C SER A 130 0.18 -7.67 -15.73
N GLY A 131 -1.07 -7.89 -16.15
CA GLY A 131 -1.60 -9.24 -16.43
C GLY A 131 -1.78 -10.12 -15.19
N GLY A 132 -2.07 -9.51 -14.03
CA GLY A 132 -2.28 -10.23 -12.78
C GLY A 132 -3.62 -10.97 -12.71
N ASP A 133 -3.79 -11.75 -11.65
CA ASP A 133 -5.03 -12.45 -11.34
C ASP A 133 -5.34 -12.45 -9.82
N TYR A 134 -6.10 -13.43 -9.34
CA TYR A 134 -6.55 -13.53 -7.95
C TYR A 134 -6.04 -14.82 -7.26
N ASP A 135 -4.95 -15.42 -7.73
CA ASP A 135 -4.41 -16.69 -7.20
C ASP A 135 -3.53 -16.54 -5.94
N GLY A 136 -3.31 -15.30 -5.50
CA GLY A 136 -2.38 -14.93 -4.44
C GLY A 136 -1.66 -13.60 -4.68
N ASP A 137 -1.88 -12.98 -5.85
CA ASP A 137 -1.35 -11.67 -6.17
C ASP A 137 -1.78 -10.58 -5.16
N ARG A 138 -0.87 -9.64 -4.95
CA ARG A 138 -1.07 -8.46 -4.08
C ARG A 138 -1.00 -7.19 -4.89
N ALA A 139 -1.91 -6.27 -4.63
CA ALA A 139 -1.85 -4.92 -5.16
C ALA A 139 -1.17 -3.99 -4.16
N TRP A 140 -0.29 -3.14 -4.66
CA TRP A 140 0.09 -1.90 -3.99
C TRP A 140 -1.05 -0.91 -4.17
N ILE A 141 -1.47 -0.31 -3.06
CA ILE A 141 -2.60 0.62 -2.99
C ILE A 141 -2.08 1.90 -2.38
N CYS A 142 -2.33 3.03 -3.03
CA CYS A 142 -1.92 4.34 -2.56
C CYS A 142 -3.09 5.32 -2.63
N TRP A 143 -3.33 6.03 -1.54
CA TRP A 143 -4.37 7.06 -1.42
C TRP A 143 -3.79 8.43 -1.03
N ASP A 144 -2.48 8.60 -1.21
CA ASP A 144 -1.80 9.88 -1.02
C ASP A 144 -2.21 10.88 -2.10
N SER A 145 -2.86 11.98 -1.72
CA SER A 145 -3.38 12.97 -2.66
C SER A 145 -2.29 13.61 -3.53
N ASP A 146 -1.08 13.82 -2.98
CA ASP A 146 0.02 14.43 -3.73
C ASP A 146 0.51 13.52 -4.88
N ILE A 147 0.28 12.21 -4.76
CA ILE A 147 0.60 11.23 -5.81
C ILE A 147 -0.63 10.99 -6.70
N VAL A 148 -1.79 10.73 -6.09
CA VAL A 148 -3.00 10.27 -6.77
C VAL A 148 -3.62 11.37 -7.64
N ASP A 149 -3.61 12.62 -7.21
CA ASP A 149 -4.24 13.72 -7.96
C ASP A 149 -3.46 14.08 -9.23
N ASN A 150 -2.16 13.77 -9.25
CA ASN A 150 -1.28 13.98 -10.39
C ASN A 150 -1.29 12.81 -11.40
N PHE A 151 -1.91 11.67 -11.05
CA PHE A 151 -1.94 10.48 -11.90
C PHE A 151 -3.13 10.47 -12.86
N ARG A 152 -2.91 9.98 -14.08
CA ARG A 152 -3.95 9.79 -15.12
C ARG A 152 -3.80 8.41 -15.74
N ASN A 153 -4.91 7.70 -15.89
CA ASN A 153 -4.93 6.36 -16.50
C ASN A 153 -4.48 6.43 -17.97
N ALA A 154 -3.65 5.47 -18.36
CA ALA A 154 -3.39 5.13 -19.74
C ALA A 154 -4.32 3.99 -20.17
N GLU A 155 -4.69 3.95 -21.45
CA GLU A 155 -5.42 2.83 -22.03
C GLU A 155 -4.55 1.58 -22.09
N VAL A 156 -5.17 0.41 -21.92
CA VAL A 156 -4.49 -0.88 -22.06
C VAL A 156 -4.13 -1.08 -23.53
N PRO A 157 -2.85 -1.35 -23.86
CA PRO A 157 -2.38 -1.48 -25.25
C PRO A 157 -2.84 -2.76 -25.96
#